data_AF-A0A3B8IY36-F1
#
_entry.id   AF-A0A3B8IY36-F1
#
_cell.length_a   1.000
_cell.length_b   1.000
_cell.length_c   1.000
_cell.angle_alpha   90.00
_cell.angle_beta   90.00
_cell.angle_gamma   90.00
#
_symmetry.space_group_name_H-M   'P 1'
#
loop_
_entity.id
_entity.type
_entity.pdbx_description
1 polymer ?
#
loop_
_entity_poly.entity_id
_entity_poly.type
_entity_poly.pdbx_seq_one_letter_code
_entity_poly.pdbx_strand_id
1 'polypeptide(L)'
;MPSISASFYYRTFKAFKLKNSIFAKVIDNPPRNSGAMSAKKFPKNLTVTERDVEGFMVLTVQPTTPTGHHVVFLHGGAYKVEGMGGHRTLMVQLGKRFGLTGS
;
A
#
# COMPACT_ATOMS: atom_id res chain seq x y z
N MET A 1 5.12 -26.86 -1.05
CA MET A 1 4.15 -26.09 -0.24
C MET A 1 4.49 -24.61 -0.38
N PRO A 2 3.59 -23.72 -0.85
CA PRO A 2 3.89 -22.30 -0.85
C PRO A 2 4.01 -21.86 0.62
N SER A 3 5.08 -21.15 0.96
CA SER A 3 5.28 -20.65 2.31
C SER A 3 4.08 -19.79 2.74
N ILE A 4 3.78 -19.77 4.04
CA ILE A 4 2.68 -18.99 4.64
C ILE A 4 2.70 -17.52 4.17
N SER A 5 3.88 -17.00 3.82
CA SER A 5 4.10 -15.71 3.17
C SER A 5 3.45 -15.63 1.77
N ALA A 6 3.76 -16.56 0.85
CA ALA A 6 3.26 -16.54 -0.52
C ALA A 6 1.73 -16.68 -0.59
N SER A 7 1.13 -17.49 0.29
CA SER A 7 -0.32 -17.64 0.41
C SER A 7 -1.03 -16.33 0.76
N PHE A 8 -0.46 -15.54 1.68
CA PHE A 8 -1.03 -14.25 2.11
C PHE A 8 -0.99 -13.21 0.99
N TYR A 9 0.19 -13.02 0.38
CA TYR A 9 0.34 -12.12 -0.77
C TYR A 9 -0.58 -12.57 -1.91
N TYR A 10 -0.61 -13.86 -2.24
CA TYR A 10 -1.48 -14.41 -3.28
C TYR A 10 -2.96 -14.14 -3.00
N ARG A 11 -3.45 -14.28 -1.75
CA ARG A 11 -4.83 -13.96 -1.39
C ARG A 11 -5.14 -12.47 -1.53
N THR A 12 -4.23 -11.59 -1.12
CA THR A 12 -4.41 -10.14 -1.26
C THR A 12 -4.37 -9.71 -2.73
N PHE A 13 -3.43 -10.22 -3.53
CA PHE A 13 -3.37 -9.97 -4.98
C PHE A 13 -4.54 -10.63 -5.73
N LYS A 14 -5.04 -11.78 -5.29
CA LYS A 14 -6.24 -12.43 -5.87
C LYS A 14 -7.53 -11.65 -5.56
N ALA A 15 -7.60 -10.94 -4.44
CA ALA A 15 -8.68 -10.00 -4.15
C ALA A 15 -8.63 -8.78 -5.10
N PHE A 16 -7.46 -8.42 -5.62
CA PHE A 16 -7.29 -7.60 -6.81
C PHE A 16 -7.64 -8.39 -8.07
N LYS A 17 -8.91 -8.80 -8.23
CA LYS A 17 -9.47 -9.29 -9.50
C LYS A 17 -9.59 -8.13 -10.50
N LEU A 18 -8.47 -7.53 -10.90
CA LEU A 18 -8.46 -6.65 -12.05
C LEU A 18 -8.37 -7.54 -13.30
N LYS A 19 -9.39 -7.51 -14.16
CA LYS A 19 -9.32 -8.22 -15.45
C LYS A 19 -8.10 -7.70 -16.21
N ASN A 20 -7.31 -8.60 -16.82
CA ASN A 20 -6.08 -8.24 -17.53
C ASN A 20 -6.26 -7.10 -18.54
N SER A 21 -7.43 -7.01 -19.19
CA SER A 21 -7.76 -5.92 -20.12
C SER A 21 -7.94 -4.55 -19.45
N ILE A 22 -8.45 -4.52 -18.21
CA ILE A 22 -8.56 -3.29 -17.41
C ILE A 22 -7.18 -2.89 -16.90
N PHE A 23 -6.36 -3.86 -16.48
CA PHE A 23 -4.99 -3.61 -16.05
C PHE A 23 -4.14 -3.02 -17.19
N ALA A 24 -4.22 -3.59 -18.40
CA ALA A 24 -3.53 -3.06 -19.59
C ALA A 24 -3.94 -1.60 -19.87
N LYS A 25 -5.25 -1.30 -19.87
CA LYS A 25 -5.75 0.08 -20.06
C LYS A 25 -5.26 1.05 -19.00
N VAL A 26 -5.20 0.62 -17.73
CA VAL A 26 -4.67 1.43 -16.63
C VAL A 26 -3.17 1.66 -16.76
N ILE A 27 -2.42 0.75 -17.37
CA ILE A 27 -0.97 0.93 -17.62
C ILE A 27 -0.74 1.89 -18.80
N ASP A 28 -1.57 1.80 -19.84
CA ASP A 28 -1.43 2.61 -21.06
C ASP A 28 -1.84 4.07 -20.84
N ASN A 29 -2.93 4.31 -20.12
CA ASN A 29 -3.37 5.66 -19.74
C ASN A 29 -3.77 5.69 -18.24
N PRO A 30 -2.78 5.77 -17.34
CA PRO A 30 -3.03 5.69 -15.92
C PRO A 30 -3.72 6.96 -15.41
N PRO A 31 -4.81 6.84 -14.62
CA PRO A 31 -5.37 7.98 -13.92
C PRO A 31 -4.33 8.61 -12.99
N ARG A 32 -4.43 9.93 -12.83
CA ARG A 32 -3.55 10.75 -11.99
C ARG A 32 -4.37 11.49 -10.96
N ASN A 33 -3.73 11.80 -9.83
CA ASN A 33 -4.30 12.61 -8.76
C ASN A 33 -5.59 12.02 -8.17
N SER A 34 -5.74 10.69 -8.14
CA SER A 34 -6.92 10.03 -7.56
C SER A 34 -7.05 10.23 -6.04
N GLY A 35 -5.96 10.66 -5.40
CA GLY A 35 -5.84 10.76 -3.95
C GLY A 35 -6.09 9.42 -3.25
N ALA A 36 -5.95 8.28 -3.95
CA ALA A 36 -6.22 6.95 -3.39
C ALA A 36 -5.30 6.63 -2.20
N MET A 37 -4.12 7.23 -2.16
CA MET A 37 -3.14 7.10 -1.09
C MET A 37 -3.22 8.18 -0.01
N SER A 38 -4.22 9.08 -0.01
CA SER A 38 -4.30 10.06 1.08
C SER A 38 -4.44 9.39 2.45
N ALA A 39 -3.72 9.91 3.44
CA ALA A 39 -3.77 9.51 4.86
C ALA A 39 -5.22 9.45 5.38
N LYS A 40 -6.09 10.36 4.93
CA LYS A 40 -7.52 10.40 5.30
C LYS A 40 -8.29 9.13 4.91
N LYS A 41 -7.78 8.34 3.96
CA LYS A 41 -8.40 7.09 3.49
C LYS A 41 -7.85 5.84 4.20
N PHE A 42 -6.89 5.99 5.11
CA PHE A 42 -6.43 4.89 5.97
C PHE A 42 -7.40 4.66 7.14
N PRO A 43 -7.39 3.47 7.76
CA PRO A 43 -8.16 3.21 8.97
C PRO A 43 -7.87 4.24 10.07
N LYS A 44 -8.92 4.74 10.73
CA LYS A 44 -8.83 5.82 11.73
C LYS A 44 -7.99 5.46 12.97
N ASN A 45 -7.77 4.18 13.24
CA ASN A 45 -6.95 3.70 14.33
C ASN A 45 -5.44 3.69 13.99
N LEU A 46 -5.05 4.15 12.80
CA LEU A 46 -3.65 4.28 12.39
C LEU A 46 -3.22 5.75 12.39
N THR A 47 -2.04 6.01 12.93
CA THR A 47 -1.36 7.29 12.75
C THR A 47 -0.67 7.28 11.40
N VAL A 48 -1.16 8.08 10.46
CA VAL A 48 -0.58 8.20 9.11
C VAL A 48 -0.18 9.63 8.86
N THR A 49 1.08 9.83 8.47
CA THR A 49 1.64 11.14 8.14
C THR A 49 2.01 11.19 6.66
N GLU A 50 1.76 12.34 6.04
CA GLU A 50 2.17 12.69 4.68
C GLU A 50 3.33 13.68 4.79
N ARG A 51 4.41 13.44 4.06
CA ARG A 51 5.55 14.36 3.97
C ARG A 51 6.01 14.45 2.52
N ASP A 52 6.21 15.68 2.05
CA ASP A 52 6.94 15.90 0.81
C ASP A 52 8.44 15.72 1.08
N VAL A 53 9.09 14.89 0.26
CA VAL A 53 10.54 14.69 0.28
C VAL A 53 11.01 14.86 -1.16
N GLU A 54 11.66 15.99 -1.44
CA GLU A 54 12.18 16.32 -2.78
C GLU A 54 11.13 16.21 -3.89
N GLY A 55 9.88 16.61 -3.61
CA GLY A 55 8.77 16.52 -4.56
C GLY A 55 8.11 15.13 -4.64
N PHE A 56 8.53 14.18 -3.82
CA PHE A 56 7.89 12.88 -3.67
C PHE A 56 7.08 12.81 -2.37
N MET A 57 5.79 12.51 -2.50
CA MET A 57 4.93 12.30 -1.34
C MET A 57 5.23 10.96 -0.65
N VAL A 58 5.77 11.02 0.56
CA VAL A 58 6.04 9.87 1.42
C VAL A 58 4.92 9.74 2.45
N LEU A 59 4.30 8.56 2.49
CA LEU A 59 3.33 8.18 3.51
C LEU A 59 3.97 7.27 4.54
N THR A 60 3.88 7.66 5.81
CA THR A 60 4.39 6.87 6.93
C THR A 60 3.24 6.48 7.84
N VAL A 61 3.02 5.17 7.99
CA VAL A 61 2.19 4.59 9.06
C VAL A 61 3.08 4.42 10.28
N GLN A 62 2.72 5.05 11.39
CA GLN A 62 3.48 5.01 12.64
C GLN A 62 2.83 4.03 13.63
N PRO A 63 3.62 3.21 14.32
CA PRO A 63 3.12 2.42 15.43
C PRO A 63 2.77 3.33 16.62
N THR A 64 1.88 2.85 17.49
CA THR A 64 1.52 3.57 18.74
C THR A 64 2.68 3.58 19.73
N THR A 65 3.53 2.55 19.72
CA THR A 65 4.76 2.45 20.49
C THR A 65 5.96 2.35 19.56
N PRO A 66 7.07 3.07 19.82
CA PRO A 66 8.28 2.94 19.02
C PRO A 66 8.75 1.50 18.94
N THR A 67 9.17 1.08 17.74
CA THR A 67 9.77 -0.23 17.51
C THR A 67 11.14 -0.04 16.88
N GLY A 68 12.02 -1.05 17.00
CA GLY A 68 13.29 -1.09 16.27
C GLY A 68 13.15 -1.57 14.82
N HIS A 69 11.93 -1.67 14.28
CA HIS A 69 11.65 -2.26 12.97
C HIS A 69 11.03 -1.26 12.01
N HIS A 70 11.49 -1.32 10.76
CA HIS A 70 10.97 -0.51 9.66
C HIS A 70 10.56 -1.41 8.50
N VAL A 71 9.43 -1.06 7.87
CA VAL A 71 9.00 -1.67 6.60
C VAL A 71 8.99 -0.56 5.55
N VAL A 72 9.86 -0.68 4.56
CA VAL A 72 9.86 0.18 3.38
C VAL A 72 9.03 -0.50 2.30
N PHE A 73 7.98 0.18 1.83
CA PHE A 73 7.08 -0.35 0.82
C PHE A 73 7.11 0.52 -0.44
N LEU A 74 7.63 -0.06 -1.53
CA LEU A 74 7.62 0.55 -2.86
C LEU A 74 6.55 -0.16 -3.69
N HIS A 75 5.54 0.57 -4.13
CA HIS A 75 4.42 -0.04 -4.84
C HIS A 75 4.80 -0.39 -6.29
N GLY A 76 4.18 -1.45 -6.83
CA GLY A 76 4.27 -1.78 -8.24
C GLY A 76 3.44 -0.83 -9.12
N GLY A 77 3.45 -1.07 -10.43
CA GLY A 77 2.74 -0.20 -11.40
C GLY A 77 3.57 0.17 -12.62
N ALA A 78 4.62 -0.61 -12.92
CA ALA A 78 5.52 -0.42 -14.06
C ALA A 78 6.10 1.01 -14.17
N TYR A 79 6.30 1.68 -13.03
CA TYR A 79 6.72 3.09 -12.96
C TYR A 79 5.80 4.08 -13.67
N LYS A 80 4.60 3.64 -14.07
CA LYS A 80 3.59 4.43 -14.77
C LYS A 80 2.35 4.69 -13.93
N VAL A 81 1.99 3.82 -13.00
CA VAL A 81 0.72 3.93 -12.26
C VAL A 81 0.98 4.50 -10.87
N GLU A 82 0.14 5.46 -10.44
CA GLU A 82 0.19 5.98 -9.07
C GLU A 82 -0.30 4.95 -8.04
N GLY A 83 -0.05 5.23 -6.76
CA GLY A 83 -0.55 4.37 -5.68
C GLY A 83 -2.07 4.23 -5.71
N MET A 84 -2.58 2.99 -5.75
CA MET A 84 -4.02 2.68 -5.74
C MET A 84 -4.48 2.21 -4.37
N GLY A 85 -5.80 2.13 -4.16
CA GLY A 85 -6.40 1.64 -2.91
C GLY A 85 -5.90 0.24 -2.49
N GLY A 86 -5.43 -0.58 -3.43
CA GLY A 86 -4.79 -1.86 -3.12
C GLY A 86 -3.43 -1.79 -2.46
N HIS A 87 -2.62 -0.84 -2.90
CA HIS A 87 -1.34 -0.56 -2.26
C HIS A 87 -1.58 -0.12 -0.80
N ARG A 88 -2.60 0.71 -0.57
CA ARG A 88 -3.04 1.07 0.80
C ARG A 88 -3.44 -0.16 1.62
N THR A 89 -4.24 -1.06 1.07
CA THR A 89 -4.63 -2.31 1.77
C THR A 89 -3.41 -3.16 2.14
N LEU A 90 -2.45 -3.28 1.22
CA LEU A 90 -1.19 -3.98 1.48
C LEU A 90 -0.36 -3.31 2.59
N MET A 91 -0.22 -1.98 2.57
CA MET A 91 0.48 -1.24 3.63
C MET A 91 -0.13 -1.52 5.01
N VAL A 92 -1.46 -1.46 5.14
CA VAL A 92 -2.16 -1.76 6.40
C VAL A 92 -1.91 -3.20 6.84
N GLN A 93 -1.96 -4.14 5.89
CA GLN A 93 -1.73 -5.56 6.17
C GLN A 93 -0.29 -5.86 6.59
N LEU A 94 0.70 -5.24 5.95
CA LEU A 94 2.10 -5.33 6.34
C LEU A 94 2.30 -4.76 7.74
N GLY A 95 1.71 -3.60 8.03
CA GLY A 95 1.74 -3.00 9.36
C GLY A 95 1.21 -3.96 10.43
N LYS A 96 0.05 -4.57 10.20
CA LYS A 96 -0.51 -5.59 11.12
C LYS A 96 0.40 -6.80 11.30
N ARG A 97 0.94 -7.31 10.20
CA ARG A 97 1.79 -8.52 10.20
C ARG A 97 3.06 -8.32 11.03
N PHE A 98 3.62 -7.13 11.02
CA PHE A 98 4.86 -6.80 11.72
C PHE A 98 4.66 -6.05 13.04
N GLY A 99 3.41 -5.98 13.54
CA GLY A 99 3.11 -5.30 14.82
C GLY A 99 3.32 -3.78 14.78
N LEU A 100 3.25 -3.16 13.59
CA LEU A 100 3.45 -1.73 13.36
C LEU A 100 2.15 -0.94 13.29
N THR A 101 1.03 -1.56 13.66
CA THR A 101 -0.28 -0.92 13.83
C THR A 101 -0.75 -1.16 15.24
N GLY A 102 -1.24 -0.13 15.94
CA GLY A 102 -1.81 -0.27 17.28
C GLY A 102 -2.81 -1.43 17.35
N SER A 103 -2.75 -2.15 18.49
CA SER A 103 -3.57 -3.31 18.85
C SER A 103 -5.06 -3.07 18.65
#